data_AF-A0A7Y3AW03-F1
#
_entry.id   AF-A0A7Y3AW03-F1
#
_cell.length_a   1.000
_cell.length_b   1.000
_cell.length_c   1.000
_cell.angle_alpha   90.00
_cell.angle_beta   90.00
_cell.angle_gamma   90.00
#
_symmetry.space_group_name_H-M   'P 1'
#
loop_
_entity.id
_entity.type
_entity.pdbx_description
1 polymer ?
#
loop_
_entity_poly.entity_id
_entity_poly.type
_entity_poly.pdbx_seq_one_letter_code
_entity_poly.pdbx_strand_id
1 'polypeptide(L)'
;MKMKYIYICLLVCLIGFSACNKREDFEMIEPEVELPPATPGSADFSNFVALGSSFTAGFSDGALFSASQNFSLPSILSQQFQLVGGGSFTQPLTNDNLGGLALAGNRIPGFDPRLVFGGAGPVPLESVIGPVTVTTDIALNNPTGPFNNLGVPGAKSFHLLAPGYGNLGNLALGLANPYFIRMTGSTPDASVLELAVAQSPSFFSLWIGSNDVLGYVISGGDGTDPITPVSGPPGVGFDQSYGALIATLTASGAGGVVANIPDLTKIPYLTTVPYNPVPLDAATATAVNGAYAPYNGGIQAALAALAGTGLFTEEEANARLISFEASATNAVVIEDESLTDLGAINPAFAGLPQFRLATAEDLIVLPASNFIGTLADPNNPLSVNGVAIPLED
;
A
#
# COMPACT_ATOMS: atom_id res chain seq x y z
N MET A 1 -67.76 -24.67 -19.56
CA MET A 1 -66.31 -24.73 -19.22
C MET A 1 -65.38 -24.60 -20.42
N LYS A 2 -65.67 -25.15 -21.62
CA LYS A 2 -64.75 -25.12 -22.77
C LYS A 2 -64.47 -23.74 -23.41
N MET A 3 -65.40 -22.78 -23.37
CA MET A 3 -65.19 -21.44 -23.93
C MET A 3 -64.19 -20.57 -23.14
N LYS A 4 -64.13 -20.68 -21.80
CA LYS A 4 -63.19 -19.89 -20.97
C LYS A 4 -61.73 -20.20 -21.28
N TYR A 5 -61.40 -21.47 -21.57
CA TYR A 5 -60.04 -21.87 -21.92
C TYR A 5 -59.60 -21.41 -23.31
N ILE A 6 -60.56 -21.24 -24.24
CA ILE A 6 -60.28 -20.72 -25.59
C ILE A 6 -59.89 -19.25 -25.52
N TYR A 7 -60.62 -18.42 -24.75
CA TYR A 7 -60.26 -17.00 -24.59
C TYR A 7 -58.93 -16.81 -23.82
N ILE A 8 -58.64 -17.68 -22.85
CA ILE A 8 -57.34 -17.67 -22.15
C ILE A 8 -56.20 -18.09 -23.09
N CYS A 9 -56.39 -19.12 -23.92
CA CYS A 9 -55.39 -19.49 -24.93
C CYS A 9 -55.20 -18.39 -25.99
N LEU A 10 -56.27 -17.71 -26.41
CA LEU A 10 -56.19 -16.59 -27.35
C LEU A 10 -55.45 -15.40 -26.75
N LEU A 11 -55.67 -15.10 -25.47
CA LEU A 11 -54.95 -14.05 -24.74
C LEU A 11 -53.46 -14.40 -24.56
N VAL A 12 -53.14 -15.65 -24.22
CA VAL A 12 -51.75 -16.13 -24.08
C VAL A 12 -51.04 -16.15 -25.43
N CYS A 13 -51.72 -16.50 -26.53
CA CYS A 13 -51.16 -16.37 -27.88
C CYS A 13 -50.95 -14.91 -28.27
N LEU A 14 -51.90 -14.00 -27.98
CA LEU A 14 -51.75 -12.56 -28.23
C LEU A 14 -50.56 -11.97 -27.45
N ILE A 15 -50.40 -12.34 -26.18
CA ILE A 15 -49.24 -11.94 -25.37
C ILE A 15 -47.95 -12.59 -25.92
N GLY A 16 -48.00 -13.84 -26.37
CA GLY A 16 -46.85 -14.54 -26.98
C GLY A 16 -46.40 -13.93 -28.32
N PHE A 17 -47.32 -13.37 -29.12
CA PHE A 17 -47.00 -12.66 -30.36
C PHE A 17 -46.58 -11.20 -30.14
N SER A 18 -47.01 -10.56 -29.04
CA SER A 18 -46.59 -9.20 -28.66
C SER A 18 -45.39 -9.17 -27.71
N ALA A 19 -44.95 -10.30 -27.16
CA ALA A 19 -43.76 -10.41 -26.32
C ALA A 19 -42.46 -10.64 -27.11
N CYS A 20 -42.54 -10.81 -28.44
CA CYS A 20 -41.38 -10.66 -29.32
C CYS A 20 -41.13 -9.17 -29.55
N ASN A 21 -40.57 -8.49 -28.56
CA ASN A 21 -39.83 -7.26 -28.83
C ASN A 21 -38.63 -7.64 -29.71
N LYS A 22 -38.39 -6.92 -30.79
CA LYS A 22 -37.20 -7.16 -31.61
C LYS A 22 -35.98 -6.75 -30.78
N ARG A 23 -34.83 -7.39 -31.00
CA ARG A 23 -33.57 -7.05 -30.32
C ARG A 23 -33.23 -5.54 -30.44
N GLU A 24 -33.68 -4.94 -31.54
CA GLU A 24 -33.59 -3.52 -31.90
C GLU A 24 -34.36 -2.59 -30.93
N ASP A 25 -35.35 -3.08 -30.17
CA ASP A 25 -36.15 -2.26 -29.24
C ASP A 25 -35.44 -2.01 -27.89
N PHE A 26 -34.35 -2.73 -27.60
CA PHE A 26 -33.53 -2.61 -26.38
C PHE A 26 -32.06 -2.28 -26.64
N GLU A 27 -31.60 -2.38 -27.88
CA GLU A 27 -30.34 -1.73 -28.28
C GLU A 27 -30.64 -0.23 -28.36
N MET A 28 -30.32 0.49 -27.29
CA MET A 28 -29.85 1.85 -27.48
C MET A 28 -28.67 1.74 -28.44
N ILE A 29 -28.93 1.94 -29.73
CA ILE A 29 -27.90 2.35 -30.67
C ILE A 29 -27.49 3.72 -30.15
N GLU A 30 -26.57 3.74 -29.17
CA GLU A 30 -25.76 4.91 -28.96
C GLU A 30 -25.25 5.26 -30.35
N PRO A 31 -25.51 6.48 -30.86
CA PRO A 31 -24.97 6.86 -32.16
C PRO A 31 -23.49 6.52 -32.09
N GLU A 32 -23.01 5.70 -33.03
CA GLU A 32 -21.60 5.37 -33.12
C GLU A 32 -20.89 6.71 -33.32
N VAL A 33 -20.42 7.26 -32.20
CA VAL A 33 -19.65 8.50 -32.22
C VAL A 33 -18.36 8.08 -32.88
N GLU A 34 -18.21 8.41 -34.16
CA GLU A 34 -16.91 8.31 -34.83
C GLU A 34 -15.94 9.20 -34.05
N LEU A 35 -15.24 8.58 -33.11
CA LEU A 35 -14.16 9.23 -32.41
C LEU A 35 -13.05 9.48 -33.43
N PRO A 36 -12.38 10.66 -33.37
CA PRO A 36 -11.25 10.90 -34.24
C PRO A 36 -10.21 9.78 -34.04
N PRO A 37 -9.52 9.34 -35.10
CA PRO A 37 -8.50 8.32 -34.98
C PRO A 37 -7.45 8.78 -33.96
N ALA A 38 -7.01 7.86 -33.11
CA ALA A 38 -5.93 8.13 -32.17
C ALA A 38 -4.69 8.56 -32.96
N THR A 39 -4.06 9.64 -32.51
CA THR A 39 -2.83 10.17 -33.11
C THR A 39 -1.79 10.37 -32.01
N PRO A 40 -0.51 10.03 -32.25
CA PRO A 40 0.53 10.24 -31.25
C PRO A 40 0.89 11.74 -31.09
N GLY A 41 0.33 12.61 -31.94
CA GLY A 41 0.72 14.02 -31.98
C GLY A 41 2.19 14.16 -32.37
N SER A 42 2.99 14.75 -31.48
CA SER A 42 4.44 14.88 -31.65
C SER A 42 5.26 13.85 -30.86
N ALA A 43 4.61 12.92 -30.14
CA ALA A 43 5.30 11.89 -29.38
C ALA A 43 5.73 10.73 -30.30
N ASP A 44 6.84 10.08 -29.95
CA ASP A 44 7.33 8.89 -30.64
C ASP A 44 7.34 7.71 -29.65
N PHE A 45 6.33 6.85 -29.72
CA PHE A 45 6.20 5.69 -28.84
C PHE A 45 6.88 4.41 -29.39
N SER A 46 7.65 4.52 -30.47
CA SER A 46 8.26 3.36 -31.14
C SER A 46 9.14 2.52 -30.22
N ASN A 47 9.77 3.13 -29.21
CA ASN A 47 10.48 2.44 -28.14
C ASN A 47 10.15 3.06 -26.77
N PHE A 48 9.09 2.54 -26.16
CA PHE A 48 8.64 2.94 -24.82
C PHE A 48 9.37 2.16 -23.72
N VAL A 49 10.01 2.87 -22.79
CA VAL A 49 10.64 2.29 -21.59
C VAL A 49 10.10 2.95 -20.33
N ALA A 50 9.68 2.16 -19.36
CA ALA A 50 9.11 2.63 -18.10
C ALA A 50 10.05 2.34 -16.93
N LEU A 51 10.29 3.35 -16.10
CA LEU A 51 11.06 3.27 -14.87
C LEU A 51 10.17 3.67 -13.69
N GLY A 52 10.35 3.01 -12.56
CA GLY A 52 9.63 3.37 -11.35
C GLY A 52 9.67 2.29 -10.30
N SER A 53 8.65 2.25 -9.47
CA SER A 53 8.57 1.31 -8.34
C SER A 53 7.43 0.31 -8.48
N SER A 54 6.60 0.19 -7.46
CA SER A 54 5.58 -0.85 -7.27
C SER A 54 4.45 -0.76 -8.29
N PHE A 55 3.89 0.43 -8.54
CA PHE A 55 2.83 0.62 -9.56
C PHE A 55 3.33 0.36 -10.99
N THR A 56 4.56 0.79 -11.26
CA THR A 56 5.24 0.52 -12.54
C THR A 56 5.42 -0.97 -12.74
N ALA A 57 5.83 -1.71 -11.71
CA ALA A 57 6.02 -3.16 -11.78
C ALA A 57 4.71 -3.96 -11.87
N GLY A 58 3.59 -3.41 -11.42
CA GLY A 58 2.33 -4.13 -11.23
C GLY A 58 2.26 -4.92 -9.92
N PHE A 59 2.83 -4.38 -8.84
CA PHE A 59 2.73 -4.96 -7.49
C PHE A 59 1.32 -4.74 -6.94
N SER A 60 0.67 -5.84 -6.55
CA SER A 60 -0.65 -5.82 -5.92
C SER A 60 -0.77 -6.96 -4.93
N ASP A 61 -1.72 -6.86 -3.99
CA ASP A 61 -2.04 -7.96 -3.07
C ASP A 61 -0.81 -8.48 -2.30
N GLY A 62 0.18 -7.61 -2.02
CA GLY A 62 1.39 -7.98 -1.29
C GLY A 62 2.47 -8.71 -2.11
N ALA A 63 2.32 -8.91 -3.42
CA ALA A 63 3.37 -9.55 -4.24
C ALA A 63 3.36 -9.09 -5.71
N LEU A 64 4.39 -9.50 -6.48
CA LEU A 64 4.30 -9.56 -7.94
C LEU A 64 3.82 -10.95 -8.36
N PHE A 65 2.88 -10.99 -9.30
CA PHE A 65 2.42 -12.21 -9.95
C PHE A 65 2.03 -11.91 -11.40
N SER A 66 2.09 -12.91 -12.29
CA SER A 66 2.10 -12.67 -13.74
C SER A 66 0.89 -11.87 -14.22
N ALA A 67 -0.30 -12.18 -13.68
CA ALA A 67 -1.53 -11.46 -14.00
C ALA A 67 -1.47 -9.99 -13.58
N SER A 68 -0.99 -9.64 -12.39
CA SER A 68 -0.92 -8.23 -11.96
C SER A 68 0.04 -7.41 -12.80
N GLN A 69 1.15 -8.02 -13.22
CA GLN A 69 2.14 -7.36 -14.09
C GLN A 69 1.56 -7.02 -15.47
N ASN A 70 0.64 -7.84 -15.99
CA ASN A 70 -0.09 -7.52 -17.23
C ASN A 70 -1.06 -6.35 -17.09
N PHE A 71 -1.46 -6.01 -15.86
CA PHE A 71 -2.25 -4.82 -15.52
C PHE A 71 -1.43 -3.69 -14.90
N SER A 72 -0.09 -3.74 -15.01
CA SER A 72 0.76 -2.63 -14.60
C SER A 72 0.44 -1.37 -15.41
N LEU A 73 0.66 -0.19 -14.83
CA LEU A 73 0.40 1.08 -15.51
C LEU A 73 1.13 1.15 -16.87
N PRO A 74 2.44 0.82 -16.98
CA PRO A 74 3.14 0.78 -18.26
C PRO A 74 2.58 -0.24 -19.25
N SER A 75 2.14 -1.42 -18.79
CA SER A 75 1.50 -2.42 -19.66
C SER A 75 0.25 -1.84 -20.32
N ILE A 76 -0.62 -1.21 -19.52
CA ILE A 76 -1.85 -0.56 -20.02
C ILE A 76 -1.51 0.57 -20.99
N LEU A 77 -0.55 1.44 -20.66
CA LEU A 77 -0.10 2.52 -21.54
C LEU A 77 0.45 1.97 -22.86
N SER A 78 1.26 0.90 -22.82
CA SER A 78 1.85 0.32 -24.01
C SER A 78 0.79 -0.22 -24.98
N GLN A 79 -0.30 -0.79 -24.48
CA GLN A 79 -1.43 -1.26 -25.29
C GLN A 79 -2.11 -0.09 -26.02
N GLN A 80 -2.21 1.08 -25.39
CA GLN A 80 -2.71 2.29 -26.03
C GLN A 80 -1.72 2.85 -27.06
N PHE A 81 -0.42 2.84 -26.74
CA PHE A 81 0.62 3.31 -27.65
C PHE A 81 0.71 2.46 -28.93
N GLN A 82 0.47 1.15 -28.85
CA GLN A 82 0.41 0.28 -30.03
C GLN A 82 -0.63 0.74 -31.07
N LEU A 83 -1.72 1.39 -30.65
CA LEU A 83 -2.74 1.92 -31.55
C LEU A 83 -2.24 3.11 -32.38
N VAL A 84 -1.13 3.74 -31.98
CA VAL A 84 -0.58 4.96 -32.57
C VAL A 84 0.89 4.81 -32.98
N GLY A 85 1.32 3.59 -33.30
CA GLY A 85 2.69 3.30 -33.78
C GLY A 85 3.70 2.93 -32.69
N GLY A 86 3.22 2.59 -31.49
CA GLY A 86 4.06 2.10 -30.39
C GLY A 86 4.66 0.72 -30.66
N GLY A 87 5.85 0.49 -30.11
CA GLY A 87 6.59 -0.76 -30.25
C GLY A 87 6.07 -1.92 -29.39
N SER A 88 6.79 -3.05 -29.46
CA SER A 88 6.58 -4.17 -28.54
C SER A 88 6.93 -3.76 -27.10
N PHE A 89 6.19 -4.28 -26.13
CA PHE A 89 6.42 -4.02 -24.72
C PHE A 89 6.65 -5.34 -23.97
N THR A 90 7.81 -5.45 -23.33
CA THR A 90 8.27 -6.65 -22.61
C THR A 90 8.41 -6.35 -21.12
N GLN A 91 8.08 -7.33 -20.28
CA GLN A 91 8.09 -7.21 -18.83
C GLN A 91 8.80 -8.42 -18.19
N PRO A 92 9.47 -8.25 -17.04
CA PRO A 92 10.08 -9.34 -16.29
C PRO A 92 9.00 -10.12 -15.51
N LEU A 93 8.12 -10.81 -16.24
CA LEU A 93 7.02 -11.57 -15.67
C LEU A 93 7.53 -12.60 -14.66
N THR A 94 6.84 -12.71 -13.53
CA THR A 94 6.94 -13.83 -12.59
C THR A 94 6.41 -15.11 -13.25
N ASN A 95 6.80 -16.27 -12.71
CA ASN A 95 6.58 -17.55 -13.36
C ASN A 95 5.13 -18.04 -13.28
N ASP A 96 4.35 -17.51 -12.34
CA ASP A 96 2.99 -17.96 -12.05
C ASP A 96 2.13 -16.85 -11.44
N ASN A 97 0.96 -17.23 -10.91
CA ASN A 97 0.01 -16.36 -10.23
C ASN A 97 -0.04 -16.56 -8.70
N LEU A 98 0.96 -17.21 -8.11
CA LEU A 98 1.04 -17.46 -6.67
C LEU A 98 1.66 -16.26 -5.94
N GLY A 99 2.63 -15.61 -6.57
CA GLY A 99 3.45 -14.57 -5.94
C GLY A 99 4.59 -15.14 -5.10
N GLY A 100 5.23 -14.25 -4.33
CA GLY A 100 6.42 -14.55 -3.54
C GLY A 100 7.71 -14.68 -4.36
N LEU A 101 8.84 -14.81 -3.66
CA LEU A 101 10.16 -15.05 -4.25
C LEU A 101 10.90 -16.19 -3.53
N ALA A 102 11.67 -16.94 -4.31
CA ALA A 102 12.56 -17.98 -3.82
C ALA A 102 14.02 -17.68 -4.20
N LEU A 103 14.95 -18.24 -3.43
CA LEU A 103 16.37 -18.27 -3.70
C LEU A 103 16.86 -19.72 -3.62
N ALA A 104 17.30 -20.25 -4.77
CA ALA A 104 17.81 -21.62 -4.89
C ALA A 104 16.84 -22.67 -4.31
N GLY A 105 15.56 -22.54 -4.62
CA GLY A 105 14.47 -23.43 -4.21
C GLY A 105 13.87 -23.14 -2.83
N ASN A 106 14.40 -22.17 -2.07
CA ASN A 106 13.91 -21.83 -0.74
C ASN A 106 13.17 -20.49 -0.77
N ARG A 107 11.97 -20.42 -0.20
CA ARG A 107 11.22 -19.15 -0.06
C ARG A 107 12.06 -18.12 0.69
N ILE A 108 12.11 -16.90 0.19
CA ILE A 108 12.77 -15.78 0.87
C ILE A 108 11.80 -15.22 1.93
N PRO A 109 12.19 -15.14 3.21
CA PRO A 109 11.34 -14.53 4.24
C PRO A 109 10.93 -13.10 3.87
N GLY A 110 9.66 -12.75 4.09
CA GLY A 110 9.10 -11.44 3.72
C GLY A 110 8.68 -11.30 2.26
N PHE A 111 8.89 -12.32 1.43
CA PHE A 111 8.39 -12.40 0.05
C PHE A 111 7.39 -13.55 -0.07
N ASP A 112 6.29 -13.41 0.66
CA ASP A 112 5.24 -14.42 0.73
C ASP A 112 4.35 -14.44 -0.52
N PRO A 113 3.62 -15.55 -0.78
CA PRO A 113 2.56 -15.59 -1.77
C PRO A 113 1.53 -14.47 -1.55
N ARG A 114 0.88 -14.06 -2.63
CA ARG A 114 -0.06 -12.93 -2.61
C ARG A 114 -1.23 -13.14 -1.66
N LEU A 115 -1.88 -12.04 -1.29
CA LEU A 115 -3.18 -12.02 -0.66
C LEU A 115 -4.28 -12.30 -1.69
N VAL A 116 -5.41 -12.80 -1.23
CA VAL A 116 -6.64 -13.01 -2.01
C VAL A 116 -7.86 -12.63 -1.21
N PHE A 117 -8.99 -12.37 -1.86
CA PHE A 117 -10.24 -12.10 -1.15
C PHE A 117 -10.84 -13.39 -0.57
N GLY A 118 -10.87 -13.49 0.76
CA GLY A 118 -11.39 -14.63 1.52
C GLY A 118 -12.89 -14.56 1.85
N GLY A 119 -13.63 -13.63 1.23
CA GLY A 119 -15.07 -13.43 1.45
C GLY A 119 -15.41 -12.27 2.39
N ALA A 120 -14.60 -12.04 3.43
CA ALA A 120 -14.74 -10.89 4.33
C ALA A 120 -13.67 -9.80 4.08
N GLY A 121 -12.51 -10.18 3.54
CA GLY A 121 -11.37 -9.30 3.36
C GLY A 121 -10.16 -10.04 2.75
N PRO A 122 -9.00 -9.38 2.64
CA PRO A 122 -7.78 -10.02 2.17
C PRO A 122 -7.29 -11.06 3.18
N VAL A 123 -6.91 -12.24 2.68
CA VAL A 123 -6.29 -13.33 3.44
C VAL A 123 -5.09 -13.89 2.67
N PRO A 124 -4.11 -14.54 3.33
CA PRO A 124 -3.03 -15.22 2.63
C PRO A 124 -3.56 -16.27 1.65
N LEU A 125 -3.03 -16.34 0.43
CA LEU A 125 -3.44 -17.35 -0.56
C LEU A 125 -3.44 -18.77 0.00
N GLU A 126 -2.42 -19.10 0.80
CA GLU A 126 -2.23 -20.43 1.39
C GLU A 126 -3.33 -20.80 2.40
N SER A 127 -4.05 -19.83 2.97
CA SER A 127 -5.20 -20.12 3.85
C SER A 127 -6.42 -20.63 3.07
N VAL A 128 -6.46 -20.40 1.76
CA VAL A 128 -7.58 -20.78 0.89
C VAL A 128 -7.29 -22.07 0.13
N ILE A 129 -6.07 -22.21 -0.40
CA ILE A 129 -5.71 -23.33 -1.28
C ILE A 129 -4.71 -24.32 -0.67
N GLY A 130 -4.26 -24.08 0.57
CA GLY A 130 -3.21 -24.84 1.22
C GLY A 130 -1.79 -24.36 0.84
N PRO A 131 -0.75 -24.99 1.40
CA PRO A 131 0.64 -24.58 1.18
C PRO A 131 1.05 -24.64 -0.29
N VAL A 132 1.85 -23.67 -0.73
CA VAL A 132 2.36 -23.58 -2.10
C VAL A 132 3.88 -23.50 -2.16
N THR A 133 4.45 -24.06 -3.22
CA THR A 133 5.86 -23.86 -3.55
C THR A 133 6.00 -22.60 -4.40
N VAL A 134 6.78 -21.62 -3.93
CA VAL A 134 7.10 -20.41 -4.69
C VAL A 134 7.97 -20.81 -5.88
N THR A 135 7.53 -20.50 -7.11
CA THR A 135 8.21 -20.94 -8.32
C THR A 135 9.10 -19.87 -8.96
N THR A 136 8.90 -18.59 -8.60
CA THR A 136 9.75 -17.48 -9.06
C THR A 136 11.03 -17.46 -8.24
N ASP A 137 12.14 -17.89 -8.85
CA ASP A 137 13.43 -18.05 -8.19
C ASP A 137 14.48 -17.10 -8.76
N ILE A 138 15.04 -16.26 -7.88
CA ILE A 138 15.96 -15.19 -8.25
C ILE A 138 17.37 -15.67 -8.64
N ALA A 139 17.66 -16.97 -8.54
CA ALA A 139 18.92 -17.58 -8.93
C ALA A 139 18.76 -18.62 -10.06
N LEU A 140 17.62 -19.30 -10.12
CA LEU A 140 17.46 -20.47 -10.98
C LEU A 140 16.71 -20.20 -12.29
N ASN A 141 15.81 -19.21 -12.33
CA ASN A 141 14.89 -19.05 -13.47
C ASN A 141 14.53 -17.59 -13.78
N ASN A 142 15.49 -16.68 -13.63
CA ASN A 142 15.32 -15.28 -14.04
C ASN A 142 14.98 -15.17 -15.53
N PRO A 143 14.01 -14.31 -15.91
CA PRO A 143 13.66 -14.07 -17.30
C PRO A 143 14.79 -13.29 -18.01
N THR A 144 14.86 -13.42 -19.33
CA THR A 144 15.88 -12.74 -20.16
C THR A 144 15.32 -11.46 -20.78
N GLY A 145 16.01 -10.35 -20.60
CA GLY A 145 15.68 -9.05 -21.19
C GLY A 145 16.21 -8.85 -22.64
N PRO A 146 16.18 -7.62 -23.16
CA PRO A 146 15.84 -6.38 -22.45
C PRO A 146 14.36 -6.30 -22.07
N PHE A 147 14.05 -5.55 -21.01
CA PHE A 147 12.68 -5.30 -20.57
C PHE A 147 12.33 -3.82 -20.74
N ASN A 148 11.17 -3.56 -21.32
CA ASN A 148 10.61 -2.22 -21.40
C ASN A 148 10.10 -1.75 -20.04
N ASN A 149 9.57 -2.66 -19.22
CA ASN A 149 9.17 -2.34 -17.85
C ASN A 149 10.30 -2.62 -16.86
N LEU A 150 10.90 -1.54 -16.35
CA LEU A 150 11.95 -1.54 -15.33
C LEU A 150 11.42 -1.00 -14.00
N GLY A 151 10.16 -1.28 -13.67
CA GLY A 151 9.57 -1.02 -12.36
C GLY A 151 10.12 -1.98 -11.30
N VAL A 152 10.65 -1.45 -10.20
CA VAL A 152 11.22 -2.27 -9.11
C VAL A 152 10.44 -2.01 -7.81
N PRO A 153 9.62 -2.97 -7.34
CA PRO A 153 8.86 -2.80 -6.09
C PRO A 153 9.76 -2.39 -4.92
N GLY A 154 9.30 -1.39 -4.15
CA GLY A 154 10.04 -0.85 -3.00
C GLY A 154 11.23 0.06 -3.35
N ALA A 155 11.56 0.26 -4.63
CA ALA A 155 12.66 1.16 -4.98
C ALA A 155 12.36 2.63 -4.62
N LYS A 156 13.35 3.31 -4.03
CA LYS A 156 13.43 4.76 -3.85
C LYS A 156 14.14 5.40 -5.05
N SER A 157 14.02 6.71 -5.21
CA SER A 157 14.60 7.46 -6.34
C SER A 157 16.08 7.16 -6.59
N PHE A 158 16.90 7.15 -5.54
CA PHE A 158 18.34 6.93 -5.63
C PHE A 158 18.72 5.48 -5.99
N HIS A 159 17.86 4.49 -5.71
CA HIS A 159 18.13 3.10 -6.06
C HIS A 159 18.24 2.89 -7.58
N LEU A 160 17.55 3.72 -8.38
CA LEU A 160 17.58 3.61 -9.85
C LEU A 160 18.97 3.94 -10.43
N LEU A 161 19.81 4.65 -9.67
CA LEU A 161 21.18 5.01 -10.02
C LEU A 161 22.22 4.03 -9.46
N ALA A 162 21.82 3.15 -8.53
CA ALA A 162 22.75 2.35 -7.75
C ALA A 162 23.31 1.16 -8.57
N PRO A 163 24.63 1.10 -8.82
CA PRO A 163 25.25 -0.08 -9.41
C PRO A 163 25.11 -1.28 -8.47
N GLY A 164 24.86 -2.46 -9.05
CA GLY A 164 24.73 -3.69 -8.27
C GLY A 164 23.45 -3.82 -7.45
N TYR A 165 22.46 -2.92 -7.61
CA TYR A 165 21.14 -3.03 -6.97
C TYR A 165 20.38 -4.31 -7.40
N GLY A 166 20.77 -4.91 -8.53
CA GLY A 166 20.25 -6.19 -9.02
C GLY A 166 21.31 -7.29 -9.02
N ASN A 167 22.36 -7.15 -8.22
CA ASN A 167 23.40 -8.18 -8.08
C ASN A 167 23.03 -9.15 -6.96
N LEU A 168 22.89 -10.44 -7.28
CA LEU A 168 22.57 -11.47 -6.29
C LEU A 168 23.60 -11.54 -5.14
N GLY A 169 24.88 -11.26 -5.41
CA GLY A 169 25.93 -11.22 -4.39
C GLY A 169 25.73 -10.13 -3.33
N ASN A 170 24.95 -9.09 -3.65
CA ASN A 170 24.66 -7.97 -2.76
C ASN A 170 23.42 -8.20 -1.88
N LEU A 171 22.67 -9.28 -2.11
CA LEU A 171 21.42 -9.55 -1.39
C LEU A 171 21.65 -9.77 0.12
N ALA A 172 22.66 -10.56 0.48
CA ALA A 172 23.00 -10.82 1.89
C ALA A 172 23.49 -9.58 2.63
N LEU A 173 23.88 -8.53 1.90
CA LEU A 173 24.32 -7.24 2.45
C LEU A 173 23.17 -6.23 2.56
N GLY A 174 21.97 -6.58 2.11
CA GLY A 174 20.83 -5.64 2.04
C GLY A 174 20.99 -4.57 0.96
N LEU A 175 21.92 -4.73 0.02
CA LEU A 175 22.23 -3.74 -1.02
C LEU A 175 21.57 -4.06 -2.38
N ALA A 176 20.91 -5.22 -2.50
CA ALA A 176 20.18 -5.62 -3.71
C ALA A 176 18.68 -5.77 -3.45
N ASN A 177 17.89 -5.49 -4.48
CA ASN A 177 16.47 -5.77 -4.50
C ASN A 177 16.19 -7.09 -5.23
N PRO A 178 15.58 -8.08 -4.55
CA PRO A 178 15.22 -9.38 -5.13
C PRO A 178 14.45 -9.31 -6.46
N TYR A 179 13.57 -8.33 -6.65
CA TYR A 179 12.85 -8.16 -7.90
C TYR A 179 13.77 -7.65 -9.02
N PHE A 180 14.74 -6.79 -8.72
CA PHE A 180 15.65 -6.25 -9.75
C PHE A 180 16.74 -7.25 -10.16
N ILE A 181 17.13 -8.18 -9.28
CA ILE A 181 18.01 -9.31 -9.64
C ILE A 181 17.48 -10.08 -10.87
N ARG A 182 16.15 -10.16 -11.00
CA ARG A 182 15.48 -10.84 -12.12
C ARG A 182 15.59 -10.10 -13.46
N MET A 183 16.08 -8.86 -13.47
CA MET A 183 16.10 -7.99 -14.64
C MET A 183 17.50 -7.77 -15.22
N THR A 184 18.56 -8.04 -14.43
CA THR A 184 19.94 -7.68 -14.76
C THR A 184 20.65 -8.66 -15.69
N GLY A 185 20.16 -9.91 -15.81
CA GLY A 185 20.73 -10.91 -16.72
C GLY A 185 22.25 -11.09 -16.52
N SER A 186 23.03 -10.88 -17.58
CA SER A 186 24.50 -10.98 -17.56
C SER A 186 25.21 -9.70 -17.09
N THR A 187 24.47 -8.64 -16.74
CA THR A 187 25.01 -7.36 -16.26
C THR A 187 24.53 -7.09 -14.83
N PRO A 188 24.94 -7.91 -13.83
CA PRO A 188 24.43 -7.81 -12.45
C PRO A 188 24.71 -6.45 -11.79
N ASP A 189 25.73 -5.73 -12.24
CA ASP A 189 26.10 -4.42 -11.70
C ASP A 189 25.45 -3.24 -12.43
N ALA A 190 24.70 -3.47 -13.51
CA ALA A 190 23.97 -2.39 -14.18
C ALA A 190 22.87 -1.83 -13.29
N SER A 191 22.82 -0.50 -13.19
CA SER A 191 21.72 0.22 -12.57
C SER A 191 20.45 0.14 -13.41
N VAL A 192 19.30 0.45 -12.80
CA VAL A 192 18.01 0.52 -13.51
C VAL A 192 18.08 1.53 -14.66
N LEU A 193 18.71 2.69 -14.41
CA LEU A 193 18.89 3.74 -15.40
C LEU A 193 19.75 3.26 -16.59
N GLU A 194 20.85 2.56 -16.34
CA GLU A 194 21.73 2.04 -17.39
C GLU A 194 21.00 1.01 -18.27
N LEU A 195 20.23 0.10 -17.68
CA LEU A 195 19.40 -0.85 -18.44
C LEU A 195 18.33 -0.14 -19.29
N ALA A 196 17.80 0.99 -18.83
CA ALA A 196 16.84 1.77 -19.59
C ALA A 196 17.49 2.44 -20.81
N VAL A 197 18.59 3.18 -20.61
CA VAL A 197 19.20 3.95 -21.70
C VAL A 197 19.96 3.09 -22.70
N ALA A 198 20.43 1.89 -22.30
CA ALA A 198 21.00 0.91 -23.21
C ALA A 198 20.01 0.48 -24.32
N GLN A 199 18.71 0.65 -24.10
CA GLN A 199 17.67 0.34 -25.09
C GLN A 199 17.44 1.48 -26.09
N SER A 200 18.05 2.66 -25.92
CA SER A 200 17.79 3.86 -26.74
C SER A 200 16.29 4.23 -26.81
N PRO A 201 15.63 4.55 -25.68
CA PRO A 201 14.21 4.87 -25.67
C PRO A 201 13.88 6.09 -26.53
N SER A 202 12.74 6.06 -27.22
CA SER A 202 12.15 7.22 -27.90
C SER A 202 11.16 7.96 -26.98
N PHE A 203 10.53 7.21 -26.07
CA PHE A 203 9.65 7.73 -25.04
C PHE A 203 9.86 7.01 -23.71
N PHE A 204 9.85 7.74 -22.60
CA PHE A 204 9.90 7.14 -21.26
C PHE A 204 8.73 7.54 -20.37
N SER A 205 8.43 6.70 -19.39
CA SER A 205 7.67 7.11 -18.20
C SER A 205 8.54 6.90 -16.98
N LEU A 206 8.59 7.91 -16.10
CA LEU A 206 9.30 7.84 -14.82
C LEU A 206 8.31 8.15 -13.69
N TRP A 207 7.96 7.14 -12.92
CA TRP A 207 7.17 7.30 -11.69
C TRP A 207 7.89 6.69 -10.50
N ILE A 208 8.73 7.51 -9.89
CA ILE A 208 9.54 7.19 -8.72
C ILE A 208 9.46 8.34 -7.71
N GLY A 209 9.69 8.05 -6.44
CA GLY A 209 9.63 9.07 -5.38
C GLY A 209 8.68 8.72 -4.24
N SER A 210 7.62 7.94 -4.49
CA SER A 210 6.67 7.60 -3.41
C SER A 210 7.34 6.83 -2.27
N ASN A 211 8.21 5.86 -2.57
CA ASN A 211 8.92 5.11 -1.53
C ASN A 211 10.00 5.92 -0.81
N ASP A 212 10.42 7.08 -1.34
CA ASP A 212 11.33 7.98 -0.63
C ASP A 212 10.71 8.54 0.65
N VAL A 213 9.38 8.47 0.78
CA VAL A 213 8.61 8.94 1.94
C VAL A 213 7.72 7.84 2.54
N LEU A 214 7.21 6.91 1.71
CA LEU A 214 6.22 5.91 2.14
C LEU A 214 6.68 5.03 3.29
N GLY A 215 7.96 4.60 3.28
CA GLY A 215 8.53 3.78 4.35
C GLY A 215 8.39 4.44 5.72
N TYR A 216 8.80 5.71 5.82
CA TYR A 216 8.64 6.53 7.02
C TYR A 216 7.19 6.66 7.46
N VAL A 217 6.27 6.85 6.50
CA VAL A 217 4.85 7.02 6.79
C VAL A 217 4.22 5.74 7.35
N ILE A 218 4.57 4.57 6.81
CA ILE A 218 3.98 3.29 7.25
C ILE A 218 4.68 2.70 8.48
N SER A 219 5.83 3.24 8.89
CA SER A 219 6.52 2.90 10.15
C SER A 219 6.16 3.83 11.32
N GLY A 220 5.14 4.68 11.16
CA GLY A 220 4.76 5.66 12.19
C GLY A 220 5.74 6.84 12.32
N GLY A 221 6.79 6.89 11.51
CA GLY A 221 7.83 7.92 11.61
C GLY A 221 8.89 7.64 12.67
N ASP A 222 8.98 6.39 13.15
CA ASP A 222 9.96 5.88 14.13
C ASP A 222 11.44 5.99 13.68
N GLY A 223 11.69 6.35 12.41
CA GLY A 223 13.00 6.50 11.82
C GLY A 223 13.67 5.19 11.37
N THR A 224 12.98 4.05 11.45
CA THR A 224 13.52 2.76 10.95
C THR A 224 13.61 2.72 9.43
N ASP A 225 12.72 3.46 8.74
CA ASP A 225 12.82 3.75 7.30
C ASP A 225 12.73 5.27 7.04
N PRO A 226 13.85 6.00 7.13
CA PRO A 226 13.83 7.46 7.08
C PRO A 226 13.47 7.99 5.70
N ILE A 227 12.89 9.19 5.69
CA ILE A 227 12.66 9.98 4.47
C ILE A 227 13.99 10.21 3.75
N THR A 228 14.04 9.99 2.43
CA THR A 228 15.22 10.36 1.62
C THR A 228 15.51 11.85 1.80
N PRO A 229 16.74 12.25 2.16
CA PRO A 229 17.10 13.66 2.26
C PRO A 229 16.77 14.43 0.98
N VAL A 230 16.15 15.60 1.10
CA VAL A 230 15.83 16.44 -0.07
C VAL A 230 17.10 16.81 -0.84
N SER A 231 18.13 17.24 -0.11
CA SER A 231 19.43 17.63 -0.64
C SER A 231 20.51 16.57 -0.45
N GLY A 232 21.45 16.51 -1.38
CA GLY A 232 22.57 15.57 -1.40
C GLY A 232 23.04 15.35 -2.84
N PRO A 233 24.23 14.77 -3.08
CA PRO A 233 24.64 14.39 -4.44
C PRO A 233 23.70 13.31 -5.04
N PRO A 234 23.77 13.07 -6.37
CA PRO A 234 23.06 11.95 -6.99
C PRO A 234 23.38 10.63 -6.29
N GLY A 235 22.35 9.81 -6.04
CA GLY A 235 22.48 8.59 -5.25
C GLY A 235 22.29 8.78 -3.73
N VAL A 236 22.14 10.02 -3.26
CA VAL A 236 21.97 10.34 -1.83
C VAL A 236 20.74 11.23 -1.60
N GLY A 237 20.67 12.38 -2.27
CA GLY A 237 19.55 13.31 -2.12
C GLY A 237 18.50 13.13 -3.22
N PHE A 238 17.23 13.36 -2.89
CA PHE A 238 16.12 13.23 -3.85
C PHE A 238 16.30 14.16 -5.05
N ASP A 239 16.52 15.46 -4.83
CA ASP A 239 16.55 16.46 -5.91
C ASP A 239 17.62 16.16 -6.96
N GLN A 240 18.84 15.86 -6.53
CA GLN A 240 19.95 15.57 -7.45
C GLN A 240 19.86 14.16 -8.06
N SER A 241 19.30 13.18 -7.34
CA SER A 241 19.06 11.85 -7.91
C SER A 241 18.00 11.91 -9.01
N TYR A 242 16.89 12.60 -8.75
CA TYR A 242 15.83 12.79 -9.73
C TYR A 242 16.32 13.62 -10.93
N GLY A 243 17.08 14.68 -10.67
CA GLY A 243 17.73 15.49 -11.72
C GLY A 243 18.65 14.66 -12.62
N ALA A 244 19.47 13.76 -12.03
CA ALA A 244 20.34 12.86 -12.79
C ALA A 244 19.52 11.89 -13.67
N LEU A 245 18.46 11.26 -13.12
CA LEU A 245 17.58 10.38 -13.90
C LEU A 245 17.01 11.10 -15.13
N ILE A 246 16.45 12.29 -14.96
CA ILE A 246 15.88 13.07 -16.07
C ILE A 246 16.94 13.49 -17.08
N ALA A 247 18.09 13.99 -16.60
CA ALA A 247 19.16 14.43 -17.48
C ALA A 247 19.68 13.28 -18.36
N THR A 248 19.83 12.08 -17.80
CA THR A 248 20.31 10.92 -18.56
C THR A 248 19.25 10.36 -19.51
N LEU A 249 17.98 10.23 -19.08
CA LEU A 249 16.90 9.73 -19.93
C LEU A 249 16.63 10.63 -21.16
N THR A 250 16.80 11.94 -21.00
CA THR A 250 16.58 12.91 -22.08
C THR A 250 17.83 13.18 -22.93
N ALA A 251 19.01 12.69 -22.54
CA ALA A 251 20.29 12.97 -23.21
C ALA A 251 20.32 12.52 -24.68
N SER A 252 19.59 11.45 -25.02
CA SER A 252 19.47 10.94 -26.39
C SER A 252 18.26 11.49 -27.15
N GLY A 253 17.56 12.50 -26.61
CA GLY A 253 16.40 13.12 -27.24
C GLY A 253 15.07 12.39 -27.01
N ALA A 254 15.02 11.43 -26.07
CA ALA A 254 13.78 10.76 -25.71
C ALA A 254 12.77 11.77 -25.11
N GLY A 255 11.53 11.73 -25.60
CA GLY A 255 10.41 12.37 -24.91
C GLY A 255 10.03 11.58 -23.65
N GLY A 256 9.23 12.15 -22.78
CA GLY A 256 8.72 11.35 -21.67
C GLY A 256 7.74 12.08 -20.76
N VAL A 257 7.19 11.30 -19.83
CA VAL A 257 6.29 11.78 -18.78
C VAL A 257 6.85 11.44 -17.42
N VAL A 258 6.66 12.36 -16.49
CA VAL A 258 6.91 12.18 -15.06
C VAL A 258 5.60 12.30 -14.31
N ALA A 259 5.45 11.56 -13.22
CA ALA A 259 4.26 11.62 -12.38
C ALA A 259 4.60 12.15 -10.98
N ASN A 260 3.69 12.93 -10.42
CA ASN A 260 3.85 13.48 -9.08
C ASN A 260 3.66 12.39 -8.01
N ILE A 261 4.11 12.68 -6.80
CA ILE A 261 3.89 11.85 -5.61
C ILE A 261 2.53 12.24 -5.02
N PRO A 262 1.58 11.31 -4.85
CA PRO A 262 0.32 11.59 -4.19
C PRO A 262 0.55 11.87 -2.69
N ASP A 263 -0.39 12.58 -2.08
CA ASP A 263 -0.38 12.84 -0.63
C ASP A 263 -0.52 11.52 0.14
N LEU A 264 0.58 11.08 0.76
CA LEU A 264 0.66 9.79 1.42
C LEU A 264 -0.16 9.74 2.72
N THR A 265 -0.55 10.88 3.29
CA THR A 265 -1.42 10.89 4.49
C THR A 265 -2.86 10.47 4.18
N LYS A 266 -3.24 10.46 2.90
CA LYS A 266 -4.60 10.13 2.43
C LYS A 266 -4.75 8.70 1.95
N ILE A 267 -3.72 7.87 2.08
CA ILE A 267 -3.82 6.47 1.68
C ILE A 267 -4.78 5.72 2.61
N PRO A 268 -5.51 4.71 2.10
CA PRO A 268 -6.38 3.88 2.93
C PRO A 268 -5.66 3.24 4.12
N TYR A 269 -4.34 3.03 4.04
CA TYR A 269 -3.54 2.53 5.15
C TYR A 269 -3.66 3.40 6.41
N LEU A 270 -3.83 4.73 6.28
CA LEU A 270 -3.91 5.67 7.41
C LEU A 270 -5.33 6.19 7.69
N THR A 271 -6.28 5.94 6.78
CA THR A 271 -7.59 6.63 6.78
C THR A 271 -8.78 5.68 6.89
N THR A 272 -8.57 4.36 6.77
CA THR A 272 -9.67 3.39 6.82
C THR A 272 -10.18 3.14 8.23
N VAL A 273 -9.27 3.10 9.22
CA VAL A 273 -9.62 2.85 10.62
C VAL A 273 -9.76 4.20 11.32
N PRO A 274 -10.95 4.55 11.85
CA PRO A 274 -11.12 5.80 12.59
C PRO A 274 -10.39 5.73 13.94
N TYR A 275 -10.09 6.89 14.53
CA TYR A 275 -9.51 6.98 15.88
C TYR A 275 -10.46 6.46 16.99
N ASN A 276 -11.77 6.38 16.70
CA ASN A 276 -12.83 5.96 17.62
C ASN A 276 -13.65 4.73 17.19
N PRO A 277 -13.01 3.59 16.91
CA PRO A 277 -13.67 2.39 16.40
C PRO A 277 -14.32 1.53 17.49
N VAL A 278 -14.29 1.93 18.77
CA VAL A 278 -14.64 1.06 19.91
C VAL A 278 -16.10 1.24 20.35
N PRO A 279 -17.01 0.29 20.05
CA PRO A 279 -18.35 0.27 20.63
C PRO A 279 -18.33 -0.32 22.05
N LEU A 280 -19.01 0.31 22.99
CA LEU A 280 -19.18 -0.18 24.37
C LEU A 280 -20.62 -0.06 24.84
N ASP A 281 -21.10 -1.08 25.56
CA ASP A 281 -22.32 -0.97 26.35
C ASP A 281 -22.06 -0.31 27.72
N ALA A 282 -23.13 0.03 28.44
CA ALA A 282 -23.03 0.71 29.71
C ALA A 282 -22.31 -0.09 30.80
N ALA A 283 -22.45 -1.42 30.80
CA ALA A 283 -21.82 -2.28 31.79
C ALA A 283 -20.29 -2.32 31.57
N THR A 284 -19.88 -2.47 30.32
CA THR A 284 -18.47 -2.53 29.91
C THR A 284 -17.79 -1.18 30.10
N ALA A 285 -18.41 -0.08 29.67
CA ALA A 285 -17.88 1.27 29.90
C ALA A 285 -17.69 1.55 31.40
N THR A 286 -18.64 1.16 32.25
CA THR A 286 -18.52 1.29 33.71
C THR A 286 -17.34 0.48 34.26
N ALA A 287 -17.18 -0.77 33.82
CA ALA A 287 -16.10 -1.64 34.27
C ALA A 287 -14.72 -1.10 33.88
N VAL A 288 -14.56 -0.67 32.62
CA VAL A 288 -13.29 -0.13 32.11
C VAL A 288 -12.95 1.20 32.78
N ASN A 289 -13.92 2.10 32.97
CA ASN A 289 -13.70 3.34 33.73
C ASN A 289 -13.29 3.08 35.19
N GLY A 290 -13.88 2.06 35.83
CA GLY A 290 -13.47 1.61 37.15
C GLY A 290 -12.00 1.14 37.19
N ALA A 291 -11.53 0.47 36.12
CA ALA A 291 -10.15 0.05 35.99
C ALA A 291 -9.17 1.22 35.76
N TYR A 292 -9.59 2.28 35.07
CA TYR A 292 -8.79 3.50 34.86
C TYR A 292 -8.83 4.50 36.02
N ALA A 293 -9.72 4.34 37.00
CA ALA A 293 -9.82 5.26 38.13
C ALA A 293 -8.48 5.46 38.90
N PRO A 294 -7.65 4.43 39.17
CA PRO A 294 -6.34 4.62 39.77
C PRO A 294 -5.37 5.41 38.90
N TYR A 295 -5.35 5.15 37.59
CA TYR A 295 -4.51 5.88 36.63
C TYR A 295 -4.89 7.37 36.58
N ASN A 296 -6.18 7.65 36.35
CA ASN A 296 -6.71 9.02 36.34
C ASN A 296 -6.46 9.77 37.66
N GLY A 297 -6.63 9.08 38.80
CA GLY A 297 -6.31 9.63 40.12
C GLY A 297 -4.82 9.94 40.28
N GLY A 298 -3.94 9.09 39.76
CA GLY A 298 -2.49 9.31 39.74
C GLY A 298 -2.07 10.50 38.88
N ILE A 299 -2.66 10.67 37.70
CA ILE A 299 -2.46 11.85 36.85
C ILE A 299 -2.83 13.14 37.58
N GLN A 300 -3.99 13.17 38.26
CA GLN A 300 -4.42 14.33 39.04
C GLN A 300 -3.50 14.61 40.24
N ALA A 301 -3.01 13.55 40.90
CA ALA A 301 -2.04 13.70 41.98
C ALA A 301 -0.69 14.24 41.48
N ALA A 302 -0.22 13.80 40.31
CA ALA A 302 0.98 14.33 39.68
C ALA A 302 0.83 15.81 39.29
N LEU A 303 -0.32 16.19 38.70
CA LEU A 303 -0.64 17.59 38.39
C LEU A 303 -0.59 18.47 39.63
N ALA A 304 -1.21 18.03 40.73
CA ALA A 304 -1.20 18.77 41.99
C ALA A 304 0.22 18.89 42.58
N ALA A 305 1.02 17.82 42.52
CA ALA A 305 2.38 17.80 43.05
C ALA A 305 3.37 18.66 42.24
N LEU A 306 3.13 18.80 40.93
CA LEU A 306 3.97 19.57 40.01
C LEU A 306 3.40 20.97 39.71
N ALA A 307 2.31 21.35 40.38
CA ALA A 307 1.65 22.64 40.19
C ALA A 307 2.64 23.80 40.36
N GLY A 308 2.66 24.72 39.37
CA GLY A 308 3.53 25.89 39.37
C GLY A 308 4.98 25.64 38.92
N THR A 309 5.37 24.39 38.63
CA THR A 309 6.71 24.08 38.08
C THR A 309 6.81 24.32 36.57
N GLY A 310 5.67 24.26 35.85
CA GLY A 310 5.62 24.29 34.39
C GLY A 310 6.04 22.98 33.71
N LEU A 311 6.41 21.94 34.49
CA LEU A 311 6.87 20.65 33.96
C LEU A 311 5.73 19.69 33.60
N PHE A 312 4.52 19.93 34.10
CA PHE A 312 3.32 19.16 33.75
C PHE A 312 2.12 20.10 33.77
N THR A 313 1.42 20.21 32.64
CA THR A 313 0.35 21.21 32.45
C THR A 313 -1.03 20.61 32.70
N GLU A 314 -2.00 21.47 33.01
CA GLU A 314 -3.40 21.06 33.14
C GLU A 314 -3.97 20.54 31.81
N GLU A 315 -3.52 21.10 30.69
CA GLU A 315 -3.89 20.65 29.35
C GLU A 315 -3.45 19.20 29.10
N GLU A 316 -2.18 18.88 29.38
CA GLU A 316 -1.67 17.52 29.22
C GLU A 316 -2.33 16.55 30.21
N ALA A 317 -2.53 16.97 31.46
CA ALA A 317 -3.23 16.15 32.44
C ALA A 317 -4.66 15.80 31.99
N ASN A 318 -5.38 16.75 31.41
CA ASN A 318 -6.73 16.51 30.87
C ASN A 318 -6.71 15.59 29.64
N ALA A 319 -5.72 15.74 28.76
CA ALA A 319 -5.54 14.84 27.60
C ALA A 319 -5.27 13.39 28.02
N ARG A 320 -4.59 13.19 29.16
CA ARG A 320 -4.30 11.87 29.73
C ARG A 320 -5.47 11.23 30.47
N LEU A 321 -6.57 11.94 30.76
CA LEU A 321 -7.70 11.34 31.47
C LEU A 321 -8.46 10.39 30.54
N ILE A 322 -8.54 9.12 30.93
CA ILE A 322 -9.22 8.08 30.15
C ILE A 322 -10.64 7.89 30.68
N SER A 323 -11.62 8.07 29.80
CA SER A 323 -13.03 7.84 30.11
C SER A 323 -13.77 7.30 28.90
N PHE A 324 -14.62 6.32 29.14
CA PHE A 324 -15.46 5.65 28.16
C PHE A 324 -16.94 5.88 28.44
N GLU A 325 -17.75 5.85 27.40
CA GLU A 325 -19.20 5.98 27.49
C GLU A 325 -19.91 4.81 26.80
N ALA A 326 -21.17 4.59 27.17
CA ALA A 326 -22.06 3.68 26.46
C ALA A 326 -22.38 4.26 25.07
N SER A 327 -21.55 3.93 24.08
CA SER A 327 -21.52 4.55 22.76
C SER A 327 -21.06 3.54 21.71
N ALA A 328 -21.49 3.74 20.47
CA ALA A 328 -20.96 2.99 19.33
C ALA A 328 -19.53 3.43 18.93
N THR A 329 -19.07 4.57 19.43
CA THR A 329 -17.82 5.21 19.00
C THR A 329 -17.07 5.79 20.20
N ASN A 330 -16.18 5.00 20.81
CA ASN A 330 -15.18 5.48 21.76
C ASN A 330 -13.80 5.45 21.10
N ALA A 331 -12.95 6.41 21.45
CA ALA A 331 -11.55 6.45 21.06
C ALA A 331 -10.78 5.23 21.59
N VAL A 332 -9.79 4.76 20.84
CA VAL A 332 -8.83 3.80 21.38
C VAL A 332 -7.91 4.47 22.39
N VAL A 333 -7.40 3.70 23.37
CA VAL A 333 -6.28 4.14 24.20
C VAL A 333 -5.00 3.88 23.44
N ILE A 334 -4.09 4.84 23.44
CA ILE A 334 -2.76 4.74 22.85
C ILE A 334 -1.70 5.09 23.87
N GLU A 335 -0.51 4.55 23.69
CA GLU A 335 0.71 5.06 24.29
C GLU A 335 1.27 6.17 23.38
N ASP A 336 1.52 7.35 23.94
CA ASP A 336 2.00 8.51 23.19
C ASP A 336 3.34 8.98 23.76
N GLU A 337 4.42 8.66 23.05
CA GLU A 337 5.79 9.00 23.45
C GLU A 337 6.07 10.51 23.51
N SER A 338 5.24 11.33 22.88
CA SER A 338 5.36 12.80 22.91
C SER A 338 4.89 13.42 24.23
N LEU A 339 4.13 12.67 25.04
CA LEU A 339 3.71 13.12 26.36
C LEU A 339 4.90 13.19 27.35
N THR A 340 4.79 14.00 28.39
CA THR A 340 5.85 14.18 29.39
C THR A 340 6.16 12.89 30.18
N ASP A 341 7.40 12.41 30.22
CA ASP A 341 7.77 11.31 31.14
C ASP A 341 7.75 11.78 32.61
N LEU A 342 6.64 11.53 33.30
CA LEU A 342 6.45 11.90 34.71
C LEU A 342 7.36 11.12 35.65
N GLY A 343 7.72 9.88 35.29
CA GLY A 343 8.64 9.04 36.04
C GLY A 343 10.06 9.59 36.03
N ALA A 344 10.49 10.16 34.89
CA ALA A 344 11.76 10.87 34.78
C ALA A 344 11.81 12.15 35.61
N ILE A 345 10.68 12.85 35.79
CA ILE A 345 10.59 14.04 36.65
C ILE A 345 10.64 13.65 38.12
N ASN A 346 9.85 12.64 38.53
CA ASN A 346 9.80 12.17 39.89
C ASN A 346 9.52 10.66 39.92
N PRO A 347 10.42 9.84 40.51
CA PRO A 347 10.24 8.39 40.60
C PRO A 347 8.93 7.94 41.27
N ALA A 348 8.28 8.80 42.07
CA ALA A 348 6.95 8.53 42.63
C ALA A 348 5.86 8.35 41.55
N PHE A 349 6.08 8.86 40.34
CA PHE A 349 5.16 8.78 39.20
C PHE A 349 5.62 7.76 38.15
N ALA A 350 6.66 6.96 38.41
CA ALA A 350 7.17 5.97 37.45
C ALA A 350 6.14 4.90 37.05
N GLY A 351 5.05 4.75 37.81
CA GLY A 351 3.91 3.89 37.46
C GLY A 351 2.82 4.56 36.61
N LEU A 352 3.02 5.81 36.17
CA LEU A 352 2.10 6.54 35.30
C LEU A 352 2.63 6.53 33.87
N PRO A 353 2.22 5.55 33.04
CA PRO A 353 2.61 5.50 31.65
C PRO A 353 2.01 6.67 30.85
N GLN A 354 2.49 6.84 29.62
CA GLN A 354 2.11 7.93 28.72
C GLN A 354 0.85 7.60 27.93
N PHE A 355 -0.26 7.33 28.63
CA PHE A 355 -1.51 6.96 27.97
C PHE A 355 -2.44 8.13 27.76
N ARG A 356 -3.11 8.13 26.60
CA ARG A 356 -4.26 9.00 26.33
C ARG A 356 -5.24 8.30 25.40
N LEU A 357 -6.42 8.90 25.26
CA LEU A 357 -7.33 8.54 24.17
C LEU A 357 -6.82 9.15 22.85
N ALA A 358 -6.97 8.41 21.77
CA ALA A 358 -6.69 8.91 20.43
C ALA A 358 -7.64 10.08 20.07
N THR A 359 -7.16 10.98 19.24
CA THR A 359 -7.88 12.13 18.68
C THR A 359 -8.02 12.00 17.16
N ALA A 360 -8.71 12.94 16.52
CA ALA A 360 -8.90 12.92 15.08
C ALA A 360 -7.60 13.15 14.28
N GLU A 361 -6.56 13.63 14.95
CA GLU A 361 -5.22 13.85 14.40
C GLU A 361 -4.37 12.56 14.37
N ASP A 362 -4.73 11.55 15.17
CA ASP A 362 -4.03 10.27 15.19
C ASP A 362 -4.49 9.38 14.02
N LEU A 363 -3.52 8.85 13.27
CA LEU A 363 -3.77 8.04 12.09
C LEU A 363 -3.62 6.55 12.43
N ILE A 364 -4.75 5.89 12.73
CA ILE A 364 -4.75 4.46 13.04
C ILE A 364 -4.50 3.64 11.77
N VAL A 365 -3.44 2.83 11.80
CA VAL A 365 -3.02 2.04 10.65
C VAL A 365 -4.02 0.93 10.32
N LEU A 366 -4.19 0.63 9.02
CA LEU A 366 -5.15 -0.37 8.52
C LEU A 366 -5.00 -1.75 9.19
N PRO A 367 -3.78 -2.29 9.44
CA PRO A 367 -3.63 -3.55 10.16
C PRO A 367 -4.27 -3.57 11.56
N ALA A 368 -4.38 -2.42 12.23
CA ALA A 368 -5.01 -2.32 13.54
C ALA A 368 -6.50 -2.71 13.52
N SER A 369 -7.17 -2.67 12.36
CA SER A 369 -8.57 -3.11 12.21
C SER A 369 -8.81 -4.57 12.64
N ASN A 370 -7.81 -5.44 12.47
CA ASN A 370 -7.90 -6.85 12.89
C ASN A 370 -7.38 -7.08 14.32
N PHE A 371 -6.82 -6.05 14.96
CA PHE A 371 -6.21 -6.12 16.28
C PHE A 371 -7.08 -5.47 17.36
N ILE A 372 -7.64 -4.30 17.09
CA ILE A 372 -8.51 -3.58 18.02
C ILE A 372 -9.73 -4.44 18.36
N GLY A 373 -10.07 -4.51 19.66
CA GLY A 373 -11.19 -5.32 20.14
C GLY A 373 -10.87 -6.80 20.38
N THR A 374 -9.68 -7.28 19.99
CA THR A 374 -9.20 -8.62 20.38
C THR A 374 -8.77 -8.65 21.84
N LEU A 375 -8.69 -9.84 22.45
CA LEU A 375 -8.21 -10.02 23.83
C LEU A 375 -6.71 -10.34 23.83
N ALA A 376 -5.92 -9.59 24.60
CA ALA A 376 -4.51 -9.90 24.83
C ALA A 376 -4.32 -11.16 25.68
N ASP A 377 -5.22 -11.40 26.64
CA ASP A 377 -5.36 -12.68 27.34
C ASP A 377 -6.76 -13.24 27.03
N PRO A 378 -6.85 -14.36 26.27
CA PRO A 378 -8.12 -14.99 25.91
C PRO A 378 -9.01 -15.36 27.11
N ASN A 379 -8.46 -15.47 28.32
CA ASN A 379 -9.19 -15.80 29.54
C ASN A 379 -9.57 -14.57 30.37
N ASN A 380 -9.11 -13.38 29.98
CA ASN A 380 -9.40 -12.14 30.69
C ASN A 380 -10.20 -11.19 29.78
N PRO A 381 -11.52 -11.05 30.00
CA PRO A 381 -12.36 -10.15 29.22
C PRO A 381 -12.03 -8.66 29.42
N LEU A 382 -11.18 -8.31 30.40
CA LEU A 382 -10.69 -6.96 30.63
C LEU A 382 -9.33 -6.70 29.95
N SER A 383 -8.90 -7.57 29.01
CA SER A 383 -7.62 -7.43 28.30
C SER A 383 -7.79 -6.97 26.85
N VAL A 384 -8.86 -6.23 26.56
CA VAL A 384 -9.21 -5.80 25.20
C VAL A 384 -8.15 -4.84 24.65
N ASN A 385 -7.57 -5.16 23.50
CA ASN A 385 -6.61 -4.33 22.78
C ASN A 385 -7.27 -3.06 22.22
N GLY A 386 -6.61 -1.92 22.41
CA GLY A 386 -7.13 -0.58 22.11
C GLY A 386 -8.10 -0.03 23.18
N VAL A 387 -8.36 -0.76 24.26
CA VAL A 387 -9.25 -0.32 25.35
C VAL A 387 -8.61 -0.45 26.71
N ALA A 388 -8.18 -1.66 27.08
CA ALA A 388 -7.52 -1.94 28.34
C ALA A 388 -6.01 -2.09 28.16
N ILE A 389 -5.60 -2.65 27.02
CA ILE A 389 -4.21 -2.64 26.55
C ILE A 389 -4.13 -1.52 25.51
N PRO A 390 -3.40 -0.42 25.78
CA PRO A 390 -3.20 0.64 24.81
C PRO A 390 -2.55 0.11 23.53
N LEU A 391 -2.84 0.76 22.41
CA LEU A 391 -2.07 0.52 21.20
C LEU A 391 -0.68 1.12 21.38
N GLU A 392 0.33 0.33 21.02
CA GLU A 392 1.71 0.81 20.86
C GLU A 392 1.76 1.76 19.65
N ASP A 393 2.76 2.65 19.66
CA ASP A 393 3.08 3.55 18.55
C ASP A 393 3.65 2.78 17.34
#